data_AF-A0A9P8D4K0-F1
#
_entry.id   AF-A0A9P8D4K0-F1
#
_cell.length_a   1.000
_cell.length_b   1.000
_cell.length_c   1.000
_cell.angle_alpha   90.00
_cell.angle_beta   90.00
_cell.angle_gamma   90.00
#
_symmetry.space_group_name_H-M   'P 1'
#
loop_
_entity.id
_entity.type
_entity.pdbx_description
1 polymer ?
#
loop_
_entity_poly.entity_id
_entity_poly.type
_entity_poly.pdbx_seq_one_letter_code
_entity_poly.pdbx_strand_id
1 'polypeptide(L)'
;MEELGDVEEAVPVTAPVTADPVEHVPHPWTGVSSDSYKLFMRAMKLCHKFRRKIRKPQDMFASANISAAMQLIEEAAVVEKQTCDLDLECRETIGETNDKKTPNQHLFNVAEAYRQSTLLQLYQTFPELIVRRHELDESQARDAQSLWDNWITPIALNLVGILKLLPTDSGSKMTQPLLCVSASTGLRRKHIEVKATAPRDVPFSQDASLEDCDMINYLDFAGLHDELPEESEPEPDPDANAGIMAARQFLHERLETLKTVLPPKPVAVAQDLTKAIWQAYDTEQCAKYATHWIDVMDSRNLKSNWG
;
A
#
# COMPACT_ATOMS: atom_id res chain seq x y z
N MET A 1 -3.02 65.37 -36.55
CA MET A 1 -2.01 64.41 -37.05
C MET A 1 -1.32 63.90 -35.80
N GLU A 2 -2.01 62.99 -35.11
CA GLU A 2 -1.52 62.28 -33.93
C GLU A 2 -0.89 60.99 -34.44
N GLU A 3 0.38 60.75 -34.14
CA GLU A 3 0.97 59.43 -34.24
C GLU A 3 1.32 58.92 -32.85
N LEU A 4 0.86 57.69 -32.62
CA LEU A 4 0.88 56.93 -31.39
C LEU A 4 2.29 56.43 -31.10
N GLY A 5 2.79 56.73 -29.90
CA GLY A 5 3.95 56.07 -29.33
C GLY A 5 3.53 54.75 -28.68
N ASP A 6 4.20 53.66 -29.07
CA ASP A 6 4.08 52.33 -28.47
C ASP A 6 4.43 52.37 -26.97
N VAL A 7 3.49 51.94 -26.13
CA VAL A 7 3.73 51.62 -24.72
C VAL A 7 3.83 50.11 -24.62
N GLU A 8 5.06 49.62 -24.49
CA GLU A 8 5.38 48.22 -24.22
C GLU A 8 4.85 47.85 -22.83
N GLU A 9 3.77 47.07 -22.81
CA GLU A 9 3.11 46.59 -21.61
C GLU A 9 3.97 45.49 -20.95
N ALA A 10 4.77 45.87 -19.96
CA ALA A 10 5.58 44.96 -19.18
C ALA A 10 4.67 44.05 -18.32
N VAL A 11 4.53 42.79 -18.76
CA VAL A 11 3.91 41.70 -17.99
C VAL A 11 4.68 41.51 -16.68
N PRO A 12 4.04 41.54 -15.50
CA PRO A 12 4.76 41.31 -14.25
C PRO A 12 5.16 39.84 -14.18
N VAL A 13 6.47 39.60 -14.19
CA VAL A 13 7.09 38.31 -13.91
C VAL A 13 6.70 37.92 -12.48
N THR A 14 5.78 36.97 -12.34
CA THR A 14 5.48 36.33 -11.07
C THR A 14 6.72 35.61 -10.56
N ALA A 15 7.32 36.15 -9.52
CA ALA A 15 8.38 35.49 -8.76
C ALA A 15 7.88 34.14 -8.20
N PRO A 16 8.75 33.12 -8.12
CA PRO A 16 8.39 31.85 -7.50
C PRO A 16 8.10 32.08 -6.02
N VAL A 17 6.91 31.68 -5.58
CA VAL A 17 6.51 31.65 -4.17
C VAL A 17 7.49 30.73 -3.45
N THR A 18 8.39 31.30 -2.67
CA THR A 18 9.24 30.58 -1.72
C THR A 18 8.34 29.98 -0.66
N ALA A 19 8.32 28.65 -0.55
CA ALA A 19 7.63 27.96 0.53
C ALA A 19 8.24 28.38 1.88
N ASP A 20 7.43 28.92 2.78
CA ASP A 20 7.87 29.30 4.11
C ASP A 20 8.26 28.05 4.92
N PRO A 21 9.39 28.06 5.66
CA PRO A 21 9.87 26.92 6.46
C PRO A 21 9.02 26.60 7.70
N VAL A 22 7.85 27.22 7.84
CA VAL A 22 6.96 27.13 9.02
C VAL A 22 5.94 25.97 8.90
N GLU A 23 5.78 25.37 7.72
CA GLU A 23 4.68 24.43 7.43
C GLU A 23 4.88 22.99 7.98
N HIS A 24 6.09 22.66 8.45
CA HIS A 24 6.42 21.33 8.98
C HIS A 24 6.08 21.15 10.48
N VAL A 25 5.74 22.24 11.17
CA VAL A 25 5.46 22.24 12.60
C VAL A 25 3.96 21.97 12.87
N PRO A 26 3.59 20.90 13.59
CA PRO A 26 2.22 20.75 14.07
C PRO A 26 1.84 21.91 14.99
N HIS A 27 0.73 22.59 14.68
CA HIS A 27 0.22 23.71 15.49
C HIS A 27 -1.07 23.30 16.20
N PRO A 28 -1.31 23.74 17.45
CA PRO A 28 -2.54 23.42 18.21
C PRO A 28 -3.89 23.82 17.57
N TRP A 29 -3.88 24.61 16.49
CA TRP A 29 -5.07 25.14 15.82
C TRP A 29 -5.14 24.74 14.35
N THR A 30 -4.01 24.48 13.69
CA THR A 30 -3.99 23.92 12.32
C THR A 30 -3.88 22.39 12.31
N GLY A 31 -3.50 21.78 13.43
CA GLY A 31 -3.45 20.33 13.61
C GLY A 31 -2.13 19.70 13.17
N VAL A 32 -2.24 18.51 12.58
CA VAL A 32 -1.12 17.69 12.10
C VAL A 32 -0.37 18.37 10.95
N SER A 33 0.94 18.10 10.81
CA SER A 33 1.77 18.57 9.68
C SER A 33 1.01 18.44 8.36
N SER A 34 0.71 19.60 7.76
CA SER A 34 -0.17 19.67 6.59
C SER A 34 0.37 18.87 5.41
N ASP A 35 1.68 18.70 5.32
CA ASP A 35 2.36 18.10 4.18
C ASP A 35 2.20 16.58 4.14
N SER A 36 2.31 15.91 5.30
CA SER A 36 2.09 14.46 5.38
C SER A 36 0.69 14.07 4.89
N TYR A 37 -0.33 14.84 5.29
CA TYR A 37 -1.71 14.65 4.84
C TYR A 37 -1.90 15.04 3.36
N LYS A 38 -1.33 16.17 2.91
CA LYS A 38 -1.39 16.60 1.49
C LYS A 38 -0.79 15.53 0.57
N LEU A 39 0.38 14.99 0.93
CA LEU A 39 1.06 13.92 0.19
C LEU A 39 0.23 12.64 0.19
N PHE A 40 -0.34 12.26 1.34
CA PHE A 40 -1.27 11.13 1.42
C PHE A 40 -2.46 11.30 0.47
N MET A 41 -3.14 12.45 0.49
CA MET A 41 -4.29 12.70 -0.39
C MET A 41 -3.89 12.73 -1.87
N ARG A 42 -2.70 13.25 -2.20
CA ARG A 42 -2.17 13.23 -3.56
C ARG A 42 -1.90 11.79 -4.03
N ALA A 43 -1.26 10.97 -3.20
CA ALA A 43 -1.05 9.55 -3.47
C ALA A 43 -2.37 8.81 -3.68
N MET A 44 -3.37 9.03 -2.81
CA MET A 44 -4.69 8.41 -2.97
C MET A 44 -5.34 8.77 -4.31
N LYS A 45 -5.31 10.04 -4.72
CA LYS A 45 -5.82 10.47 -6.02
C LYS A 45 -5.10 9.79 -7.18
N LEU A 46 -3.77 9.67 -7.11
CA LEU A 46 -2.96 8.97 -8.10
C LEU A 46 -3.35 7.49 -8.20
N CYS A 47 -3.45 6.81 -7.06
CA CYS A 47 -3.79 5.39 -7.01
C CYS A 47 -5.17 5.13 -7.64
N HIS A 48 -6.17 5.94 -7.29
CA HIS A 48 -7.50 5.84 -7.91
C HIS A 48 -7.48 6.10 -9.42
N LYS A 49 -6.76 7.14 -9.87
CA LYS A 49 -6.65 7.49 -11.30
C LYS A 49 -5.99 6.36 -12.08
N PHE A 50 -4.95 5.74 -11.53
CA PHE A 50 -4.25 4.62 -12.14
C PHE A 50 -5.12 3.37 -12.21
N ARG A 51 -5.73 2.94 -11.08
CA ARG A 51 -6.61 1.76 -11.05
C ARG A 51 -7.82 1.90 -11.98
N ARG A 52 -8.45 3.08 -12.04
CA ARG A 52 -9.57 3.35 -12.95
C ARG A 52 -9.19 3.20 -14.42
N LYS A 53 -7.95 3.54 -14.80
CA LYS A 53 -7.45 3.38 -16.16
C LYS A 53 -7.21 1.91 -16.50
N ILE A 54 -6.51 1.18 -15.63
CA ILE A 54 -6.17 -0.24 -15.88
C ILE A 54 -7.42 -1.12 -15.94
N ARG A 55 -8.48 -0.78 -15.19
CA ARG A 55 -9.75 -1.53 -15.22
C ARG A 55 -10.50 -1.46 -16.56
N LYS A 56 -10.09 -0.58 -17.49
CA LYS A 56 -10.64 -0.49 -18.85
C LYS A 56 -9.62 -1.02 -19.87
N PRO A 57 -9.36 -2.34 -19.92
CA PRO A 57 -8.28 -2.91 -20.72
C PRO A 57 -8.47 -2.72 -22.23
N GLN A 58 -9.72 -2.54 -22.69
CA GLN A 58 -10.03 -2.27 -24.11
C GLN A 58 -9.34 -1.01 -24.65
N ASP A 59 -9.10 -0.03 -23.79
CA ASP A 59 -8.45 1.23 -24.18
C ASP A 59 -6.95 1.25 -23.81
N MET A 60 -6.47 0.31 -22.99
CA MET A 60 -5.13 0.36 -22.39
C MET A 60 -3.99 0.31 -23.42
N PHE A 61 -4.19 -0.43 -24.52
CA PHE A 61 -3.20 -0.57 -25.59
C PHE A 61 -3.07 0.67 -26.50
N ALA A 62 -3.95 1.67 -26.34
CA ALA A 62 -3.79 2.93 -27.04
C ALA A 62 -2.52 3.66 -26.52
N SER A 63 -1.65 4.11 -27.44
CA SER A 63 -0.39 4.80 -27.10
C SER A 63 -0.60 5.98 -26.12
N ALA A 64 -1.69 6.74 -26.28
CA ALA A 64 -2.06 7.82 -25.36
C ALA A 64 -2.30 7.32 -23.92
N ASN A 65 -2.91 6.15 -23.74
CA ASN A 65 -3.18 5.57 -22.42
C ASN A 65 -1.93 4.99 -21.77
N ILE A 66 -1.03 4.38 -22.56
CA ILE A 66 0.30 3.95 -22.10
C ILE A 66 1.10 5.15 -21.61
N SER A 67 1.21 6.20 -22.44
CA SER A 67 1.91 7.45 -22.08
C SER A 67 1.33 8.07 -20.80
N ALA A 68 0.00 8.12 -20.70
CA ALA A 68 -0.67 8.68 -19.54
C ALA A 68 -0.64 7.76 -18.30
N ALA A 69 -0.26 6.49 -18.42
CA ALA A 69 0.04 5.59 -17.30
C ALA A 69 1.48 5.80 -16.83
N MET A 70 2.44 5.93 -17.76
CA MET A 70 3.83 6.27 -17.45
C MET A 70 3.94 7.61 -16.71
N GLN A 71 3.17 8.62 -17.12
CA GLN A 71 3.10 9.90 -16.40
C GLN A 71 2.62 9.76 -14.96
N LEU A 72 1.68 8.84 -14.69
CA LEU A 72 1.19 8.60 -13.32
C LEU A 72 2.24 7.91 -12.47
N ILE A 73 3.04 7.01 -13.06
CA ILE A 73 4.17 6.36 -12.37
C ILE A 73 5.24 7.39 -12.00
N GLU A 74 5.57 8.30 -12.92
CA GLU A 74 6.52 9.38 -12.65
C GLU A 74 6.00 10.33 -11.57
N GLU A 75 4.72 10.71 -11.63
CA GLU A 75 4.12 11.55 -10.59
C GLU A 75 4.11 10.83 -9.23
N ALA A 76 3.86 9.52 -9.22
CA ALA A 76 3.93 8.71 -8.00
C ALA A 76 5.35 8.65 -7.43
N ALA A 77 6.39 8.56 -8.27
CA ALA A 77 7.79 8.60 -7.84
C ALA A 77 8.16 9.95 -7.20
N VAL A 78 7.63 11.06 -7.71
CA VAL A 78 7.80 12.39 -7.08
C VAL A 78 7.16 12.41 -5.69
N VAL A 79 5.93 11.90 -5.54
CA VAL A 79 5.25 11.85 -4.23
C VAL A 79 5.98 10.93 -3.26
N GLU A 80 6.47 9.78 -3.72
CA GLU A 80 7.28 8.87 -2.91
C GLU A 80 8.52 9.59 -2.37
N LYS A 81 9.29 10.25 -3.25
CA LYS A 81 10.48 11.00 -2.85
C LYS A 81 10.16 12.07 -1.81
N GLN A 82 9.14 12.91 -2.07
CA GLN A 82 8.70 13.94 -1.13
C GLN A 82 8.27 13.36 0.22
N THR A 83 7.66 12.17 0.23
CA THR A 83 7.23 11.48 1.46
C THR A 83 8.41 10.93 2.24
N CYS A 84 9.44 10.42 1.55
CA CYS A 84 10.68 9.96 2.16
C CYS A 84 11.51 11.12 2.74
N ASP A 85 11.48 12.29 2.10
CA ASP A 85 12.22 13.49 2.50
C ASP A 85 11.54 14.27 3.65
N LEU A 86 10.34 13.86 4.10
CA LEU A 86 9.66 14.49 5.24
C LEU A 86 10.46 14.29 6.54
N ASP A 87 10.99 15.39 7.07
CA ASP A 87 11.57 15.42 8.42
C ASP A 87 10.46 15.49 9.48
N LEU A 88 10.21 14.35 10.12
CA LEU A 88 9.28 14.22 11.25
C LEU A 88 10.02 14.01 12.59
N GLU A 89 11.36 14.11 12.59
CA GLU A 89 12.19 13.80 13.75
C GLU A 89 12.30 14.97 14.75
N CYS A 90 11.83 16.17 14.38
CA CYS A 90 11.80 17.34 15.26
C CYS A 90 10.77 17.22 16.40
N ARG A 91 11.02 16.35 17.38
CA ARG A 91 10.24 16.21 18.61
C ARG A 91 10.45 17.36 19.61
N GLU A 92 11.53 18.11 19.48
CA GLU A 92 12.04 18.99 20.55
C GLU A 92 11.84 20.50 20.29
N THR A 93 11.61 20.91 19.05
CA THR A 93 11.60 22.34 18.66
C THR A 93 10.25 23.03 18.82
N ILE A 94 9.20 22.29 19.20
CA ILE A 94 7.81 22.74 19.12
C ILE A 94 7.22 22.75 20.52
N GLY A 95 6.85 23.95 20.99
CA GLY A 95 6.24 24.16 22.31
C GLY A 95 5.01 23.28 22.54
N GLU A 96 4.70 22.98 23.79
CA GLU A 96 3.56 22.13 24.16
C GLU A 96 2.24 22.67 23.59
N THR A 97 1.37 21.78 23.10
CA THR A 97 0.06 22.17 22.57
C THR A 97 -0.89 22.77 23.62
N ASN A 98 -0.56 22.66 24.91
CA ASN A 98 -1.42 22.97 26.05
C ASN A 98 -2.79 22.23 26.02
N ASP A 99 -2.98 21.27 25.11
CA ASP A 99 -4.15 20.40 25.05
C ASP A 99 -3.77 19.00 25.56
N LYS A 100 -4.28 18.65 26.75
CA LYS A 100 -4.06 17.34 27.36
C LYS A 100 -4.63 16.19 26.52
N LYS A 101 -5.62 16.43 25.67
CA LYS A 101 -6.20 15.43 24.76
C LYS A 101 -5.44 15.30 23.44
N THR A 102 -4.61 16.28 23.10
CA THR A 102 -3.85 16.30 21.84
C THR A 102 -2.43 16.84 22.07
N PRO A 103 -1.61 16.16 22.89
CA PRO A 103 -0.20 16.49 23.02
C PRO A 103 0.51 16.39 21.66
N ASN A 104 1.63 17.10 21.50
CA ASN A 104 2.45 17.08 20.28
C ASN A 104 2.78 15.65 19.82
N GLN A 105 3.02 14.73 20.76
CA GLN A 105 3.27 13.32 20.44
C GLN A 105 2.15 12.69 19.60
N HIS A 106 0.87 13.02 19.88
CA HIS A 106 -0.24 12.50 19.08
C HIS A 106 -0.22 13.10 17.67
N LEU A 107 0.17 14.36 17.51
CA LEU A 107 0.29 15.00 16.20
C LEU A 107 1.44 14.41 15.38
N PHE A 108 2.61 14.18 15.98
CA PHE A 108 3.72 13.49 15.32
C PHE A 108 3.35 12.06 14.92
N ASN A 109 2.68 11.31 15.81
CA ASN A 109 2.22 9.97 15.50
C ASN A 109 1.22 9.97 14.32
N VAL A 110 0.31 10.95 14.23
CA VAL A 110 -0.60 11.04 13.09
C VAL A 110 0.15 11.43 11.80
N ALA A 111 1.13 12.33 11.86
CA ALA A 111 1.96 12.69 10.70
C ALA A 111 2.75 11.48 10.18
N GLU A 112 3.38 10.74 11.09
CA GLU A 112 4.11 9.51 10.77
C GLU A 112 3.16 8.43 10.22
N ALA A 113 1.95 8.31 10.78
CA ALA A 113 0.93 7.41 10.26
C ALA A 113 0.51 7.76 8.82
N TYR A 114 0.38 9.05 8.48
CA TYR A 114 0.14 9.48 7.10
C TYR A 114 1.32 9.20 6.18
N ARG A 115 2.56 9.39 6.66
CA ARG A 115 3.77 9.06 5.89
C ARG A 115 3.82 7.56 5.54
N GLN A 116 3.64 6.69 6.54
CA GLN A 116 3.57 5.24 6.35
C GLN A 116 2.40 4.84 5.44
N SER A 117 1.22 5.45 5.64
CA SER A 117 0.06 5.21 4.79
C SER A 117 0.35 5.60 3.33
N THR A 118 1.01 6.73 3.09
CA THR A 118 1.36 7.19 1.73
C THR A 118 2.23 6.16 1.01
N LEU A 119 3.32 5.72 1.65
CA LEU A 119 4.20 4.70 1.09
C LEU A 119 3.46 3.39 0.84
N LEU A 120 2.63 2.95 1.79
CA LEU A 120 1.83 1.73 1.67
C LEU A 120 0.93 1.75 0.44
N GLN A 121 0.21 2.86 0.21
CA GLN A 121 -0.73 2.98 -0.92
C GLN A 121 0.01 3.07 -2.26
N LEU A 122 1.13 3.81 -2.31
CA LEU A 122 1.96 3.91 -3.50
C LEU A 122 2.54 2.55 -3.88
N TYR A 123 3.11 1.81 -2.93
CA TYR A 123 3.73 0.51 -3.19
C TYR A 123 2.75 -0.59 -3.59
N GLN A 124 1.52 -0.56 -3.06
CA GLN A 124 0.47 -1.47 -3.52
C GLN A 124 0.00 -1.18 -4.95
N THR A 125 0.04 0.09 -5.37
CA THR A 125 -0.47 0.49 -6.69
C THR A 125 0.61 0.54 -7.76
N PHE A 126 1.84 0.88 -7.38
CA PHE A 126 3.00 1.09 -8.23
C PHE A 126 4.20 0.30 -7.68
N PRO A 127 4.19 -1.05 -7.78
CA PRO A 127 5.28 -1.89 -7.27
C PRO A 127 6.65 -1.57 -7.89
N GLU A 128 6.66 -1.00 -9.11
CA GLU A 128 7.84 -0.47 -9.80
C GLU A 128 8.66 0.52 -8.95
N LEU A 129 8.02 1.23 -8.00
CA LEU A 129 8.71 2.14 -7.10
C LEU A 129 9.63 1.38 -6.13
N ILE A 130 9.17 0.23 -5.62
CA ILE A 130 10.00 -0.65 -4.77
C ILE A 130 11.18 -1.18 -5.58
N VAL A 131 10.90 -1.71 -6.78
CA VAL A 131 11.92 -2.30 -7.67
C VAL A 131 13.01 -1.28 -7.97
N ARG A 132 12.64 -0.05 -8.33
CA ARG A 132 13.59 1.04 -8.61
C ARG A 132 14.37 1.45 -7.37
N ARG A 133 13.71 1.58 -6.22
CA ARG A 133 14.34 2.08 -4.99
C ARG A 133 15.34 1.10 -4.40
N HIS A 134 15.05 -0.19 -4.50
CA HIS A 134 15.86 -1.25 -3.91
C HIS A 134 16.72 -2.00 -4.93
N GLU A 135 16.73 -1.53 -6.19
CA GLU A 135 17.51 -2.11 -7.28
C GLU A 135 17.29 -3.63 -7.40
N LEU A 136 16.02 -4.05 -7.32
CA LEU A 136 15.66 -5.47 -7.32
C LEU A 136 15.86 -6.10 -8.70
N ASP A 137 16.32 -7.35 -8.72
CA ASP A 137 16.48 -8.13 -9.94
C ASP A 137 15.13 -8.45 -10.61
N GLU A 138 15.15 -8.76 -11.91
CA GLU A 138 13.98 -9.16 -12.71
C GLU A 138 13.19 -10.33 -12.09
N SER A 139 13.87 -11.27 -11.43
CA SER A 139 13.24 -12.40 -10.74
C SER A 139 12.45 -11.94 -9.51
N GLN A 140 13.05 -11.06 -8.69
CA GLN A 140 12.45 -10.50 -7.48
C GLN A 140 11.32 -9.52 -7.81
N ALA A 141 11.45 -8.75 -8.89
CA ALA A 141 10.43 -7.81 -9.35
C ALA A 141 9.12 -8.50 -9.79
N ARG A 142 9.21 -9.75 -10.27
CA ARG A 142 8.05 -10.55 -10.69
C ARG A 142 7.41 -11.32 -9.54
N ASP A 143 8.13 -11.50 -8.44
CA ASP A 143 7.62 -12.16 -7.25
C ASP A 143 6.81 -11.21 -6.37
N ALA A 144 5.51 -11.13 -6.68
CA ALA A 144 4.58 -10.32 -5.91
C ALA A 144 4.50 -10.77 -4.43
N GLN A 145 4.70 -12.05 -4.12
CA GLN A 145 4.67 -12.54 -2.74
C GLN A 145 5.84 -11.98 -1.94
N SER A 146 7.05 -12.06 -2.49
CA SER A 146 8.25 -11.46 -1.88
C SER A 146 8.10 -9.95 -1.71
N LEU A 147 7.57 -9.23 -2.69
CA LEU A 147 7.34 -7.78 -2.56
C LEU A 147 6.38 -7.44 -1.40
N TRP A 148 5.33 -8.23 -1.23
CA TRP A 148 4.37 -8.02 -0.16
C TRP A 148 4.93 -8.37 1.22
N ASP A 149 5.68 -9.46 1.32
CA ASP A 149 6.25 -9.95 2.56
C ASP A 149 7.38 -9.05 3.07
N ASN A 150 8.21 -8.53 2.16
CA ASN A 150 9.38 -7.74 2.52
C ASN A 150 9.09 -6.24 2.70
N TRP A 151 8.07 -5.70 2.02
CA TRP A 151 7.85 -4.24 1.99
C TRP A 151 6.45 -3.83 2.44
N ILE A 152 5.39 -4.41 1.88
CA ILE A 152 4.02 -3.95 2.12
C ILE A 152 3.53 -4.34 3.53
N THR A 153 3.71 -5.60 3.90
CA THR A 153 3.26 -6.13 5.21
C THR A 153 4.00 -5.45 6.37
N PRO A 154 5.34 -5.28 6.33
CA PRO A 154 6.05 -4.57 7.40
C PRO A 154 5.60 -3.11 7.56
N ILE A 155 5.38 -2.37 6.47
CA ILE A 155 4.85 -0.99 6.54
C ILE A 155 3.47 -0.97 7.20
N ALA A 156 2.58 -1.91 6.84
CA ALA A 156 1.25 -2.02 7.45
C ALA A 156 1.32 -2.34 8.95
N LEU A 157 2.21 -3.25 9.36
CA LEU A 157 2.42 -3.59 10.78
C LEU A 157 3.01 -2.41 11.56
N ASN A 158 3.95 -1.66 10.98
CA ASN A 158 4.49 -0.43 11.57
C ASN A 158 3.40 0.63 11.76
N LEU A 159 2.54 0.81 10.75
CA LEU A 159 1.38 1.70 10.84
C LEU A 159 0.42 1.29 11.97
N VAL A 160 0.18 -0.01 12.15
CA VAL A 160 -0.58 -0.53 13.30
C VAL A 160 0.13 -0.22 14.62
N GLY A 161 1.46 -0.34 14.66
CA GLY A 161 2.28 0.06 15.81
C GLY A 161 2.06 1.52 16.20
N ILE A 162 2.06 2.43 15.22
CA ILE A 162 1.81 3.86 15.44
C ILE A 162 0.37 4.11 15.93
N LEU A 163 -0.63 3.40 15.37
CA LEU A 163 -2.02 3.50 15.80
C LEU A 163 -2.23 3.04 17.25
N LYS A 164 -1.44 2.07 17.75
CA LYS A 164 -1.46 1.67 19.17
C LYS A 164 -1.01 2.79 20.10
N LEU A 165 -0.11 3.67 19.64
CA LEU A 165 0.37 4.84 20.39
C LEU A 165 -0.62 6.01 20.39
N LEU A 166 -1.69 5.95 19.60
CA LEU A 166 -2.73 6.97 19.55
C LEU A 166 -3.91 6.55 20.45
N PRO A 167 -4.27 7.32 21.47
CA PRO A 167 -5.48 7.05 22.27
C PRO A 167 -6.77 7.31 21.48
N THR A 168 -7.84 6.56 21.77
CA THR A 168 -9.16 6.74 21.13
C THR A 168 -9.92 7.97 21.64
N ASP A 169 -9.55 8.49 22.81
CA ASP A 169 -10.09 9.72 23.41
C ASP A 169 -9.33 10.98 22.97
N SER A 170 -8.22 10.83 22.21
CA SER A 170 -7.44 11.96 21.71
C SER A 170 -8.28 12.92 20.85
N GLY A 171 -7.91 14.20 20.82
CA GLY A 171 -8.50 15.16 19.88
C GLY A 171 -8.25 14.80 18.41
N SER A 172 -7.18 14.05 18.10
CA SER A 172 -6.90 13.58 16.74
C SER A 172 -7.68 12.32 16.31
N LYS A 173 -8.58 11.78 17.15
CA LYS A 173 -9.34 10.55 16.87
C LYS A 173 -10.08 10.51 15.53
N MET A 174 -10.43 11.67 14.96
CA MET A 174 -11.11 11.75 13.66
C MET A 174 -10.26 11.25 12.47
N THR A 175 -8.92 11.24 12.60
CA THR A 175 -8.02 10.75 11.55
C THR A 175 -7.85 9.22 11.59
N GLN A 176 -8.08 8.61 12.76
CA GLN A 176 -7.80 7.20 12.99
C GLN A 176 -8.62 6.24 12.10
N PRO A 177 -9.92 6.45 11.80
CA PRO A 177 -10.65 5.53 10.92
C PRO A 177 -10.02 5.37 9.54
N LEU A 178 -9.58 6.48 8.93
CA LEU A 178 -8.91 6.47 7.62
C LEU A 178 -7.58 5.72 7.70
N LEU A 179 -6.78 6.00 8.73
CA LEU A 179 -5.50 5.31 8.95
C LEU A 179 -5.68 3.81 9.24
N CYS A 180 -6.76 3.42 9.94
CA CYS A 180 -7.10 2.01 10.17
C CYS A 180 -7.43 1.30 8.84
N VAL A 181 -8.19 1.94 7.96
CA VAL A 181 -8.46 1.41 6.62
C VAL A 181 -7.15 1.29 5.83
N SER A 182 -6.31 2.33 5.81
CA SER A 182 -5.00 2.29 5.15
C SER A 182 -4.15 1.13 5.63
N ALA A 183 -4.02 0.92 6.95
CA ALA A 183 -3.29 -0.21 7.52
C ALA A 183 -3.88 -1.55 7.09
N SER A 184 -5.22 -1.64 7.02
CA SER A 184 -5.92 -2.87 6.64
C SER A 184 -5.57 -3.34 5.23
N THR A 185 -5.22 -2.43 4.31
CA THR A 185 -4.95 -2.78 2.90
C THR A 185 -3.68 -3.60 2.72
N GLY A 186 -2.72 -3.52 3.64
CA GLY A 186 -1.45 -4.26 3.59
C GLY A 186 -1.43 -5.56 4.40
N LEU A 187 -2.53 -5.92 5.07
CA LEU A 187 -2.61 -7.11 5.93
C LEU A 187 -3.19 -8.31 5.16
N ARG A 188 -2.39 -8.91 4.28
CA ARG A 188 -2.74 -10.14 3.53
C ARG A 188 -2.09 -11.35 4.20
N ARG A 189 -2.84 -12.45 4.39
CA ARG A 189 -2.29 -13.68 4.98
C ARG A 189 -1.34 -14.34 3.98
N LYS A 190 -0.23 -14.85 4.48
CA LYS A 190 0.69 -15.68 3.71
C LYS A 190 0.02 -17.02 3.41
N HIS A 191 -0.07 -17.37 2.14
CA HIS A 191 -0.50 -18.70 1.72
C HIS A 191 0.65 -19.67 1.97
N ILE A 192 0.48 -20.57 2.94
CA ILE A 192 1.40 -21.69 3.12
C ILE A 192 1.00 -22.72 2.06
N GLU A 193 1.82 -22.87 1.02
CA GLU A 193 1.65 -23.97 0.07
C GLU A 193 1.94 -25.27 0.81
N VAL A 194 0.91 -25.93 1.32
CA VAL A 194 1.02 -27.33 1.71
C VAL A 194 1.11 -28.10 0.40
N LYS A 195 2.35 -28.40 -0.02
CA LYS A 195 2.60 -29.34 -1.12
C LYS A 195 1.97 -30.67 -0.70
N ALA A 196 0.75 -30.93 -1.16
CA ALA A 196 0.08 -32.20 -0.93
C ALA A 196 1.00 -33.28 -1.50
N THR A 197 1.60 -34.08 -0.62
CA THR A 197 2.25 -35.33 -1.01
C THR A 197 1.16 -36.20 -1.63
N ALA A 198 1.11 -36.21 -2.96
CA ALA A 198 0.25 -37.14 -3.68
C ALA A 198 0.64 -38.57 -3.25
N PRO A 199 -0.34 -39.45 -2.93
CA PRO A 199 -0.04 -40.85 -2.65
C PRO A 199 0.60 -41.48 -3.89
N ARG A 200 1.83 -42.00 -3.75
CA ARG A 200 2.45 -42.87 -4.75
C ARG A 200 1.73 -44.22 -4.72
N ASP A 201 0.65 -44.33 -5.48
CA ASP A 201 0.09 -45.62 -5.85
C ASP A 201 0.22 -45.81 -7.36
N VAL A 202 1.15 -46.66 -7.77
CA VAL A 202 1.03 -47.41 -9.02
C VAL A 202 1.51 -48.84 -8.80
N PRO A 203 0.70 -49.81 -9.24
CA PRO A 203 1.23 -50.79 -10.17
C PRO A 203 0.40 -50.83 -11.46
N PHE A 204 1.06 -50.39 -12.53
CA PHE A 204 1.23 -51.08 -13.81
C PHE A 204 0.09 -51.96 -14.35
N SER A 205 -0.38 -51.62 -15.55
CA SER A 205 -0.72 -52.63 -16.57
C SER A 205 -0.32 -52.13 -17.96
N GLN A 206 0.47 -52.96 -18.63
CA GLN A 206 0.88 -52.87 -20.03
C GLN A 206 -0.34 -52.84 -20.94
N ASP A 207 -0.38 -51.88 -21.86
CA ASP A 207 -0.54 -52.18 -23.28
C ASP A 207 -0.12 -50.96 -24.13
N ALA A 208 0.53 -51.26 -25.25
CA ALA A 208 1.39 -50.37 -26.01
C ALA A 208 0.67 -49.53 -27.07
N SER A 209 1.18 -48.32 -27.30
CA SER A 209 1.35 -47.75 -28.63
C SER A 209 2.47 -46.69 -28.59
N LEU A 210 3.57 -46.95 -29.30
CA LEU A 210 4.64 -45.99 -29.57
C LEU A 210 4.07 -44.85 -30.41
N GLU A 211 4.10 -43.63 -29.87
CA GLU A 211 4.53 -42.38 -30.52
C GLU A 211 4.32 -41.22 -29.53
N ASP A 212 5.31 -40.31 -29.47
CA ASP A 212 5.44 -39.15 -28.57
C ASP A 212 5.95 -39.42 -27.13
N CYS A 213 7.24 -39.73 -27.01
CA CYS A 213 7.96 -39.74 -25.74
C CYS A 213 8.69 -38.39 -25.57
N ASP A 214 8.15 -37.50 -24.73
CA ASP A 214 8.85 -36.30 -24.26
C ASP A 214 10.23 -36.67 -23.70
N MET A 215 11.29 -36.07 -24.27
CA MET A 215 12.70 -36.26 -23.89
C MET A 215 12.97 -36.02 -22.39
N ILE A 216 12.05 -35.32 -21.72
CA ILE A 216 12.11 -34.98 -20.29
C ILE A 216 11.94 -36.22 -19.40
N ASN A 217 11.11 -37.19 -19.81
CA ASN A 217 10.83 -38.38 -19.00
C ASN A 217 11.99 -39.40 -19.01
N TYR A 218 12.86 -39.36 -20.02
CA TYR A 218 14.01 -40.28 -20.09
C TYR A 218 15.13 -39.89 -19.13
N LEU A 219 15.26 -38.58 -18.82
CA LEU A 219 16.23 -38.06 -17.86
C LEU A 219 15.86 -38.43 -16.42
N ASP A 220 14.57 -38.46 -16.10
CA ASP A 220 14.06 -38.89 -14.79
C ASP A 220 14.23 -40.41 -14.57
N PHE A 221 14.07 -41.21 -15.63
CA PHE A 221 14.26 -42.67 -15.58
C PHE A 221 15.72 -43.11 -15.51
N ALA A 222 16.65 -42.35 -16.11
CA ALA A 222 18.05 -42.73 -16.21
C ALA A 222 18.91 -42.37 -14.99
N GLY A 223 18.36 -41.72 -13.95
CA GLY A 223 19.06 -41.43 -12.69
C GLY A 223 20.35 -40.61 -12.86
N LEU A 224 20.43 -39.79 -13.92
CA LEU A 224 21.63 -39.04 -14.31
C LEU A 224 21.63 -37.58 -13.83
N HIS A 225 20.73 -37.21 -12.91
CA HIS A 225 20.87 -35.94 -12.20
C HIS A 225 21.99 -36.09 -11.16
N ASP A 226 23.12 -35.44 -11.42
CA ASP A 226 24.13 -35.14 -10.40
C ASP A 226 23.38 -34.61 -9.16
N GLU A 227 23.60 -35.25 -8.01
CA GLU A 227 23.04 -34.87 -6.72
C GLU A 227 23.52 -33.46 -6.34
N LEU A 228 22.79 -32.44 -6.80
CA LEU A 228 22.84 -31.13 -6.17
C LEU A 228 22.24 -31.29 -4.77
N PRO A 229 22.87 -30.75 -3.72
CA PRO A 229 22.36 -30.89 -2.36
C PRO A 229 20.91 -30.40 -2.33
N GLU A 230 20.01 -31.22 -1.81
CA GLU A 230 18.68 -30.79 -1.39
C GLU A 230 18.86 -29.62 -0.43
N GLU A 231 18.70 -28.39 -0.91
CA GLU A 231 18.43 -27.26 -0.03
C GLU A 231 17.11 -27.58 0.64
N SER A 232 17.20 -27.98 1.91
CA SER A 232 16.05 -28.22 2.77
C SER A 232 15.22 -26.93 2.79
N GLU A 233 14.09 -26.94 2.08
CA GLU A 233 13.08 -25.89 2.15
C GLU A 233 12.72 -25.67 3.62
N PRO A 234 12.73 -24.42 4.11
CA PRO A 234 12.47 -24.14 5.52
C PRO A 234 11.05 -24.59 5.90
N GLU A 235 10.96 -25.34 7.00
CA GLU A 235 9.70 -25.73 7.66
C GLU A 235 8.73 -24.54 7.76
N PRO A 236 7.42 -24.74 7.52
CA PRO A 236 6.43 -23.66 7.54
C PRO A 236 6.35 -23.04 8.94
N ASP A 237 6.83 -21.80 9.08
CA ASP A 237 6.81 -21.05 10.33
C ASP A 237 5.36 -20.81 10.81
N PRO A 238 4.93 -21.41 11.93
CA PRO A 238 3.57 -21.23 12.46
C PRO A 238 3.30 -19.78 12.92
N ASP A 239 4.33 -18.94 13.04
CA ASP A 239 4.24 -17.54 13.47
C ASP A 239 4.00 -16.55 12.31
N ALA A 240 4.20 -16.98 11.06
CA ALA A 240 4.26 -16.07 9.90
C ALA A 240 2.96 -15.28 9.66
N ASN A 241 1.82 -15.81 10.09
CA ASN A 241 0.51 -15.15 10.00
C ASN A 241 0.02 -14.56 11.34
N ALA A 242 0.65 -14.88 12.47
CA ALA A 242 0.17 -14.48 13.79
C ALA A 242 0.19 -12.96 13.98
N GLY A 243 1.28 -12.30 13.54
CA GLY A 243 1.38 -10.84 13.55
C GLY A 243 0.30 -10.15 12.72
N ILE A 244 -0.02 -10.69 11.55
CA ILE A 244 -1.09 -10.18 10.67
C ILE A 244 -2.45 -10.33 11.35
N MET A 245 -2.74 -11.49 11.94
CA MET A 245 -4.02 -11.73 12.61
C MET A 245 -4.21 -10.86 13.86
N ALA A 246 -3.16 -10.69 14.67
CA ALA A 246 -3.17 -9.78 15.81
C ALA A 246 -3.39 -8.32 15.38
N ALA A 247 -2.77 -7.90 14.27
CA ALA A 247 -2.98 -6.58 13.69
C ALA A 247 -4.42 -6.38 13.18
N ARG A 248 -4.98 -7.37 12.48
CA ARG A 248 -6.39 -7.35 12.03
C ARG A 248 -7.36 -7.24 13.21
N GLN A 249 -7.14 -8.04 14.27
CA GLN A 249 -7.95 -7.97 15.49
C GLN A 249 -7.90 -6.59 16.13
N PHE A 250 -6.69 -6.04 16.32
CA PHE A 250 -6.51 -4.69 16.87
C PHE A 250 -7.27 -3.63 16.07
N LEU A 251 -7.18 -3.65 14.73
CA LEU A 251 -7.86 -2.68 13.87
C LEU A 251 -9.39 -2.82 13.95
N HIS A 252 -9.90 -4.05 14.06
CA HIS A 252 -11.31 -4.30 14.25
C HIS A 252 -11.82 -3.71 15.57
N GLU A 253 -11.18 -4.03 16.69
CA GLU A 253 -11.52 -3.52 18.03
C GLU A 253 -11.38 -2.00 18.10
N ARG A 254 -10.35 -1.45 17.44
CA ARG A 254 -10.13 -0.01 17.34
C ARG A 254 -11.29 0.69 16.64
N LEU A 255 -11.74 0.18 15.50
CA LEU A 255 -12.88 0.75 14.77
C LEU A 255 -14.19 0.62 15.56
N GLU A 256 -14.43 -0.50 16.25
CA GLU A 256 -15.59 -0.64 17.15
C GLU A 256 -15.57 0.40 18.27
N THR A 257 -14.40 0.64 18.88
CA THR A 257 -14.25 1.68 19.90
C THR A 257 -14.52 3.08 19.32
N LEU A 258 -13.92 3.41 18.17
CA LEU A 258 -14.10 4.70 17.52
C LEU A 258 -15.55 4.98 17.12
N LYS A 259 -16.32 3.94 16.76
CA LYS A 259 -17.75 4.06 16.43
C LYS A 259 -18.59 4.55 17.61
N THR A 260 -18.16 4.33 18.85
CA THR A 260 -18.86 4.80 20.05
C THR A 260 -18.61 6.29 20.34
N VAL A 261 -17.49 6.84 19.87
CA VAL A 261 -17.05 8.22 20.16
C VAL A 261 -17.14 9.16 18.95
N LEU A 262 -17.38 8.61 17.75
CA LEU A 262 -17.49 9.34 16.48
C LEU A 262 -18.86 9.13 15.82
N PRO A 263 -19.24 9.96 14.83
CA PRO A 263 -20.43 9.69 14.02
C PRO A 263 -20.39 8.26 13.42
N PRO A 264 -21.38 7.40 13.71
CA PRO A 264 -21.24 5.96 13.51
C PRO A 264 -21.25 5.55 12.04
N LYS A 265 -21.90 6.33 11.16
CA LYS A 265 -22.03 6.01 9.73
C LYS A 265 -20.68 5.90 9.01
N PRO A 266 -19.81 6.94 9.00
CA PRO A 266 -18.50 6.84 8.35
C PRO A 266 -17.59 5.76 8.95
N VAL A 267 -17.68 5.50 10.25
CA VAL A 267 -16.90 4.43 10.89
C VAL A 267 -17.44 3.04 10.50
N ALA A 268 -18.76 2.87 10.36
CA ALA A 268 -19.35 1.63 9.86
C ALA A 268 -18.92 1.32 8.43
N VAL A 269 -18.88 2.31 7.54
CA VAL A 269 -18.36 2.13 6.17
C VAL A 269 -16.90 1.69 6.18
N ALA A 270 -16.08 2.26 7.07
CA ALA A 270 -14.69 1.83 7.25
C ALA A 270 -14.58 0.38 7.73
N GLN A 271 -15.42 -0.04 8.68
CA GLN A 271 -15.49 -1.44 9.16
C GLN A 271 -15.87 -2.40 8.03
N ASP A 272 -16.91 -2.05 7.26
CA ASP A 272 -17.39 -2.89 6.15
C ASP A 272 -16.34 -2.99 5.05
N LEU A 273 -15.62 -1.91 4.75
CA LEU A 273 -14.52 -1.90 3.79
C LEU A 273 -13.36 -2.78 4.25
N THR A 274 -12.89 -2.62 5.49
CA THR A 274 -11.82 -3.45 6.05
C THR A 274 -12.19 -4.94 6.01
N LYS A 275 -13.42 -5.30 6.39
CA LYS A 275 -13.90 -6.69 6.30
C LYS A 275 -13.95 -7.20 4.86
N ALA A 276 -14.43 -6.38 3.93
CA ALA A 276 -14.49 -6.74 2.51
C ALA A 276 -13.10 -6.95 1.90
N ILE A 277 -12.13 -6.12 2.25
CA ILE A 277 -10.72 -6.24 1.81
C ILE A 277 -10.16 -7.57 2.29
N TRP A 278 -10.25 -7.87 3.59
CA TRP A 278 -9.72 -9.11 4.14
C TRP A 278 -10.44 -10.33 3.57
N GLN A 279 -11.76 -10.28 3.43
CA GLN A 279 -12.51 -11.36 2.77
C GLN A 279 -12.00 -11.60 1.35
N ALA A 280 -11.80 -10.54 0.55
CA ALA A 280 -11.34 -10.68 -0.82
C ALA A 280 -9.92 -11.27 -0.89
N TYR A 281 -9.01 -10.81 -0.03
CA TYR A 281 -7.66 -11.36 0.10
C TYR A 281 -7.67 -12.83 0.54
N ASP A 282 -8.54 -13.18 1.48
CA ASP A 282 -8.62 -14.51 2.06
C ASP A 282 -9.27 -15.54 1.12
N THR A 283 -10.11 -15.09 0.18
CA THR A 283 -10.74 -15.93 -0.85
C THR A 283 -9.91 -16.09 -2.12
N GLU A 284 -8.80 -15.38 -2.25
CA GLU A 284 -7.99 -15.40 -3.47
C GLU A 284 -7.31 -16.78 -3.63
N GLN A 285 -7.79 -17.59 -4.58
CA GLN A 285 -7.33 -18.97 -4.80
C GLN A 285 -5.96 -19.10 -5.51
N CYS A 286 -5.20 -18.03 -5.68
CA CYS A 286 -3.92 -18.10 -6.40
C CYS A 286 -2.94 -17.09 -5.81
N ALA A 287 -1.66 -17.47 -5.68
CA ALA A 287 -0.56 -16.65 -5.17
C ALA A 287 -0.22 -15.41 -6.04
N LYS A 288 -1.16 -14.92 -6.85
CA LYS A 288 -0.95 -13.83 -7.81
C LYS A 288 -1.15 -12.43 -7.23
N TYR A 289 -1.49 -12.29 -5.94
CA TYR A 289 -1.67 -10.99 -5.26
C TYR A 289 -2.49 -9.98 -6.10
N ALA A 290 -3.46 -10.48 -6.88
CA ALA A 290 -4.09 -9.76 -7.99
C ALA A 290 -5.19 -8.81 -7.50
N THR A 291 -5.82 -9.15 -6.38
CA THR A 291 -6.85 -8.33 -5.76
C THR A 291 -6.26 -7.06 -5.19
N HIS A 292 -6.75 -5.91 -5.66
CA HIS A 292 -6.40 -4.59 -5.18
C HIS A 292 -7.56 -3.96 -4.40
N TRP A 293 -7.28 -3.37 -3.24
CA TRP A 293 -8.32 -2.87 -2.32
C TRP A 293 -9.22 -1.77 -2.92
N ILE A 294 -8.69 -0.91 -3.81
CA ILE A 294 -9.51 0.11 -4.52
C ILE A 294 -10.62 -0.55 -5.35
N ASP A 295 -10.34 -1.70 -5.96
CA ASP A 295 -11.33 -2.40 -6.77
C ASP A 295 -12.39 -3.07 -5.88
N VAL A 296 -11.98 -3.56 -4.70
CA VAL A 296 -12.91 -4.06 -3.67
C VAL A 296 -13.83 -2.93 -3.20
N MET A 297 -13.28 -1.74 -2.95
CA MET A 297 -14.04 -0.55 -2.56
C MET A 297 -15.05 -0.16 -3.64
N ASP A 298 -14.62 -0.07 -4.90
CA ASP A 298 -15.49 0.32 -6.02
C ASP A 298 -16.57 -0.75 -6.31
N SER A 299 -16.23 -2.04 -6.27
CA SER A 299 -17.18 -3.14 -6.55
C SER A 299 -18.26 -3.28 -5.48
N ARG A 300 -17.94 -3.01 -4.21
CA ARG A 300 -18.91 -3.07 -3.10
C ARG A 300 -19.62 -1.74 -2.83
N ASN A 301 -19.34 -0.70 -3.64
CA ASN A 301 -19.86 0.66 -3.45
C ASN A 301 -19.61 1.20 -2.03
N LEU A 302 -18.47 0.82 -1.44
CA LEU A 302 -18.05 1.25 -0.10
C LEU A 302 -17.24 2.54 -0.17
N LYS A 303 -17.68 3.46 -1.03
CA LYS A 303 -17.06 4.78 -1.18
C LYS A 303 -17.33 5.55 0.10
N SER A 304 -16.30 5.67 0.92
CA SER A 304 -16.29 6.64 2.00
C SER A 304 -16.04 8.03 1.43
N ASN A 305 -16.44 9.07 2.15
CA ASN A 305 -16.18 10.46 1.78
C ASN A 305 -14.68 10.84 1.82
N TRP A 306 -13.78 9.87 1.99
CA TRP A 306 -12.33 10.05 2.06
C TRP A 306 -11.66 10.13 0.67
N GLY A 307 -12.42 10.51 -0.37
CA GLY A 307 -11.96 10.66 -1.76
C GLY A 307 -12.19 12.06 -2.30
#